data_AF-A0A967U640-F1
#
_entry.id   AF-A0A967U640-F1
#
_cell.length_a   1.000
_cell.length_b   1.000
_cell.length_c   1.000
_cell.angle_alpha   90.00
_cell.angle_beta   90.00
_cell.angle_gamma   90.00
#
_symmetry.space_group_name_H-M   'P 1'
#
loop_
_entity.id
_entity.type
_entity.pdbx_description
1 polymer ?
#
loop_
_entity_poly.entity_id
_entity_poly.type
_entity_poly.pdbx_seq_one_letter_code
_entity_poly.pdbx_strand_id
1 'polypeptide(L)' 'MESLRRIEGVTVKPDARYVDNGKIVTTAGVSAGIDGALHLVKRLLGTEAAAHTAAYMEYDTNLKDAG' A
#
# COMPACT_ATOMS: atom_id res chain seq x y z
N MET A 1 8.08 14.38 2.61
CA MET A 1 7.11 14.52 1.50
C MET A 1 7.29 15.82 0.73
N GLU A 2 7.49 16.97 1.40
CA GLU A 2 7.68 18.29 0.75
C GLU A 2 8.73 18.29 -0.38
N SER A 3 9.84 17.57 -0.19
CA SER A 3 10.92 17.45 -1.17
C SER A 3 10.51 16.74 -2.47
N LEU A 4 9.56 15.80 -2.41
CA LEU A 4 9.07 15.06 -3.58
C LEU A 4 8.24 15.94 -4.50
N ARG A 5 7.54 16.94 -3.96
CA ARG A 5 6.73 17.89 -4.73
C ARG A 5 7.56 18.78 -5.66
N ARG A 6 8.88 18.82 -5.46
CA ARG A 6 9.82 19.60 -6.26
C ARG A 6 10.37 18.82 -7.46
N ILE A 7 10.03 17.54 -7.60
CA ILE A 7 10.48 16.70 -8.71
C ILE A 7 9.44 16.78 -9.83
N GLU A 8 9.88 17.16 -11.03
CA GLU A 8 9.00 17.20 -12.19
C GLU A 8 8.49 15.80 -12.56
N GLY A 9 7.21 15.72 -12.92
CA GLY A 9 6.55 14.45 -13.28
C GLY A 9 6.14 13.58 -12.09
N VAL A 10 6.35 14.00 -10.84
CA VAL A 10 5.90 13.27 -9.65
C VAL A 10 4.55 13.80 -9.16
N THR A 11 3.59 12.89 -8.99
CA THR A 11 2.32 13.19 -8.32
C THR A 11 2.35 12.68 -6.88
N VAL A 12 2.29 13.59 -5.91
CA VAL A 12 2.28 13.24 -4.48
C VAL A 12 0.84 13.12 -4.00
N LYS A 13 0.47 11.98 -3.41
CA LYS A 13 -0.82 11.75 -2.73
C LYS A 13 -0.60 11.68 -1.21
N PRO A 14 -0.82 12.78 -0.46
CA PRO A 14 -0.42 12.85 0.96
C PRO A 14 -1.23 11.93 1.87
N ASP A 15 -2.50 11.71 1.53
CA ASP A 15 -3.44 10.93 2.34
C ASP A 15 -3.46 9.44 1.97
N ALA A 16 -2.68 9.05 0.95
CA ALA A 16 -2.59 7.66 0.53
C ALA A 16 -1.65 6.87 1.45
N ARG A 17 -2.11 5.72 1.96
CA ARG A 17 -1.25 4.80 2.73
C ARG A 17 -0.16 4.18 1.84
N TYR A 18 -0.52 3.82 0.62
CA TYR A 18 0.42 3.41 -0.40
C TYR A 18 -0.07 3.85 -1.79
N VAL A 19 0.84 3.83 -2.75
CA VAL A 19 0.56 4.11 -4.16
C VAL A 19 1.26 3.05 -5.00
N ASP A 20 0.51 2.42 -5.92
CA ASP A 20 1.01 1.45 -6.89
C ASP A 20 0.79 2.01 -8.30
N ASN A 21 1.85 2.09 -9.11
CA ASN A 21 1.78 2.51 -10.52
C ASN A 21 1.93 1.35 -11.51
N GLY A 22 1.75 0.12 -11.04
CA GLY A 22 1.92 -1.12 -11.79
C GLY A 22 3.35 -1.66 -11.78
N LYS A 23 4.37 -0.82 -11.60
CA LYS A 23 5.79 -1.25 -11.55
C LYS A 23 6.42 -1.08 -10.18
N ILE A 24 6.08 -0.01 -9.46
CA ILE A 24 6.65 0.35 -8.16
C ILE A 24 5.51 0.64 -7.20
N VAL A 25 5.63 0.11 -5.98
CA VAL A 25 4.78 0.47 -4.84
C VAL A 25 5.59 1.32 -3.87
N THR A 26 5.01 2.43 -3.42
CA THR A 26 5.57 3.30 -2.39
C THR A 26 4.60 3.46 -1.23
N THR A 27 5.10 3.67 -0.02
CA THR A 27 4.27 3.70 1.21
C THR A 27 4.59 4.93 2.05
N ALA A 28 3.60 5.41 2.82
CA ALA A 28 3.71 6.65 3.60
C ALA A 28 4.49 6.50 4.93
N GLY A 29 4.77 5.28 5.38
CA GLY A 29 5.43 5.00 6.66
C GLY A 29 5.36 3.51 7.05
N VAL A 30 5.72 3.17 8.29
CA VAL A 30 5.84 1.77 8.75
C VAL A 30 4.52 1.00 8.67
N SER A 31 3.45 1.49 9.32
CA SER A 31 2.15 0.82 9.28
C SER A 31 1.61 0.77 7.84
N ALA A 32 1.78 1.87 7.10
CA ALA A 32 1.43 1.94 5.68
C ALA A 32 2.24 0.95 4.81
N GLY A 33 3.43 0.57 5.27
CA GLY A 33 4.27 -0.49 4.73
C GLY A 33 3.62 -1.87 4.79
N ILE A 34 2.95 -2.18 5.91
CA ILE A 34 2.22 -3.44 6.08
C ILE A 34 1.05 -3.51 5.08
N ASP A 35 0.32 -2.41 4.91
CA ASP A 35 -0.78 -2.36 3.95
C ASP A 35 -0.30 -2.50 2.51
N GLY A 36 0.82 -1.86 2.17
CA GLY A 36 1.48 -2.02 0.87
C GLY A 36 1.95 -3.45 0.62
N ALA A 37 2.47 -4.14 1.65
CA ALA A 37 2.85 -5.55 1.54
C ALA A 37 1.62 -6.46 1.32
N LEU A 38 0.54 -6.24 2.07
CA LEU A 38 -0.72 -6.99 1.89
C LEU A 38 -1.36 -6.71 0.52
N HIS A 39 -1.25 -5.49 0.00
CA HIS A 39 -1.63 -5.17 -1.39
C HIS A 39 -0.81 -5.99 -2.40
N LEU A 40 0.50 -6.14 -2.20
CA LEU A 40 1.33 -6.99 -3.05
C LEU A 40 0.92 -8.46 -2.96
N VAL A 41 0.66 -8.99 -1.76
CA VAL A 41 0.15 -10.35 -1.59
C VAL A 41 -1.16 -10.52 -2.37
N LYS A 42 -2.10 -9.58 -2.25
CA LYS A 42 -3.37 -9.59 -2.99
C LYS A 42 -3.14 -9.60 -4.50
N ARG A 43 -2.25 -8.74 -4.99
CA ARG A 43 -1.96 -8.60 -6.42
C ARG A 43 -1.29 -9.84 -7.02
N LEU A 44 -0.42 -10.51 -6.25
CA LEU A 44 0.36 -11.64 -6.72
C LEU A 44 -0.34 -12.99 -6.52
N LEU A 45 -1.06 -13.15 -5.42
CA LEU A 45 -1.61 -14.43 -4.94
C LEU A 45 -3.13 -14.41 -4.75
N GLY A 46 -3.78 -13.25 -4.97
CA GLY A 46 -5.22 -13.09 -4.84
C GLY A 46 -5.68 -12.64 -3.46
N THR A 47 -6.95 -12.22 -3.39
CA THR A 47 -7.57 -11.64 -2.18
C THR A 47 -7.61 -12.59 -0.99
N GLU A 48 -7.84 -13.88 -1.23
CA GLU A 48 -7.92 -14.88 -0.16
C GLU A 48 -6.58 -15.02 0.58
N ALA A 49 -5.47 -15.10 -0.15
CA ALA A 49 -4.13 -15.17 0.42
C ALA A 49 -3.84 -13.93 1.28
N ALA A 50 -4.17 -12.73 0.79
CA ALA A 50 -3.96 -11.49 1.55
C ALA A 50 -4.80 -11.44 2.83
N ALA A 51 -6.08 -11.86 2.77
CA ALA A 51 -6.95 -11.92 3.94
C ALA A 51 -6.45 -12.93 4.97
N HIS A 52 -6.00 -14.10 4.53
CA HIS A 52 -5.41 -15.10 5.40
C HIS A 52 -4.10 -14.60 6.05
N THR A 53 -3.22 -13.94 5.29
CA THR A 53 -2.00 -13.33 5.84
C THR A 53 -2.32 -12.26 6.88
N ALA A 54 -3.27 -11.37 6.61
CA ALA A 54 -3.70 -10.35 7.57
C ALA A 54 -4.26 -10.97 8.86
N ALA A 55 -5.13 -11.97 8.74
CA ALA A 55 -5.70 -12.68 9.87
C ALA A 55 -4.65 -13.43 10.69
N TYR A 56 -3.70 -14.10 10.03
CA TYR A 56 -2.59 -14.78 10.69
C TYR A 56 -1.71 -13.83 11.52
N MET A 57 -1.54 -12.59 11.05
CA MET A 57 -0.80 -11.56 11.75
C MET A 57 -1.62 -10.85 12.83
N GLU A 58 -2.91 -11.18 12.98
CA GLU A 58 -3.89 -10.43 13.78
C GLU A 58 -3.91 -8.93 13.42
N TYR A 59 -3.64 -8.62 12.15
CA TYR A 59 -3.52 -7.25 11.67
C TYR A 59 -4.88 -6.74 11.18
N ASP A 60 -5.41 -5.72 11.85
CA ASP A 60 -6.65 -5.06 11.43
C ASP A 60 -6.38 -4.18 10.19
N THR A 61 -6.73 -4.71 9.03
CA THR A 61 -6.57 -4.01 7.77
C THR A 61 -7.75 -3.08 7.54
N ASN A 62 -7.51 -1.77 7.49
CA ASN A 62 -8.43 -0.80 6.88
C ASN A 62 -8.42 -0.89 5.34
N LEU A 63 -8.26 -2.08 4.75
CA LEU A 63 -8.11 -2.29 3.30
C LEU A 63 -9.43 -2.17 2.51
N LYS A 64 -10.49 -1.60 3.10
CA LYS A 64 -11.80 -1.44 2.46
C LYS A 64 -11.77 -0.48 1.26
N ASP A 65 -10.77 0.40 1.17
CA ASP A 65 -10.80 1.55 0.24
C ASP A 65 -9.69 1.58 -0.82
N ALA A 66 -8.93 0.49 -1.00
CA ALA A 66 -7.94 0.44 -2.07
C ALA A 66 -8.57 0.00 -3.41
N GLY A 67 -9.24 0.96 -4.04
CA GLY A 67 -9.58 0.95 -5.46
C GLY A 67 -8.47 1.53 -6.32
#